data_AF-A0A7C3MYT1-F1
#
_entry.id   AF-A0A7C3MYT1-F1
#
_cell.length_a   1.000
_cell.length_b   1.000
_cell.length_c   1.000
_cell.angle_alpha   90.00
_cell.angle_beta   90.00
_cell.angle_gamma   90.00
#
_symmetry.space_group_name_H-M   'P 1'
#
loop_
_entity.id
_entity.type
_entity.pdbx_description
1 polymer ?
#
loop_
_entity_poly.entity_id
_entity_poly.type
_entity_poly.pdbx_seq_one_letter_code
_entity_poly.pdbx_strand_id
1 'polypeptide(L)'
;MEQSVLSGKSILAVDDEPDVLAVLEEEILGACPNCRFDKATTFQEASQKLASFTYDIVILDIMGVRGFELLERAVARGFPVAMLTAHALSPEALKRSMELGARAYLPKEKLGEIVPFLEDVLKYDYLPGWKRLLENLKDFFAARWGAFWQKEEEIFWKEFDEKTHHIKW
;
A
#
# COMPACT_ATOMS: atom_id res chain seq x y z
N MET A 1 10.16 24.59 3.67
CA MET A 1 9.38 23.44 3.19
C MET A 1 10.27 22.23 3.37
N GLU A 2 9.98 21.38 4.36
CA GLU A 2 10.67 20.09 4.42
C GLU A 2 10.31 19.34 3.14
N GLN A 3 11.32 18.93 2.38
CA GLN A 3 11.11 18.12 1.19
C GLN A 3 10.51 16.79 1.65
N SER A 4 9.41 16.37 1.00
CA SER A 4 8.82 15.06 1.26
C SER A 4 9.88 13.96 1.18
N VAL A 5 9.74 12.92 2.01
CA VAL A 5 10.61 11.73 1.98
C VAL A 5 10.55 11.00 0.64
N LEU A 6 9.49 11.25 -0.15
CA LEU A 6 9.36 10.73 -1.51
C LEU A 6 10.23 11.48 -2.52
N SER A 7 10.74 12.68 -2.22
CA SER A 7 11.53 13.47 -3.17
C SER A 7 12.73 12.68 -3.73
N GLY A 8 12.79 12.57 -5.06
CA GLY A 8 13.86 11.85 -5.76
C GLY A 8 13.72 10.32 -5.75
N LYS A 9 12.61 9.77 -5.22
CA LYS A 9 12.35 8.33 -5.16
C LYS A 9 11.83 7.80 -6.49
N SER A 10 12.12 6.52 -6.75
CA SER A 10 11.57 5.78 -7.89
C SER A 10 10.36 4.97 -7.46
N ILE A 11 9.23 5.19 -8.12
CA ILE A 11 7.93 4.65 -7.77
C ILE A 11 7.39 3.87 -8.97
N LEU A 12 6.90 2.65 -8.74
CA LEU A 12 6.14 1.88 -9.73
C LEU A 12 4.69 1.80 -9.27
N ALA A 13 3.75 2.25 -10.10
CA ALA A 13 2.32 2.04 -9.88
C ALA A 13 1.75 1.05 -10.91
N VAL A 14 0.99 0.06 -10.43
CA VAL A 14 0.41 -1.00 -11.25
C VAL A 14 -1.09 -1.08 -11.01
N ASP A 15 -1.88 -0.81 -12.05
CA ASP A 15 -3.34 -0.80 -12.02
C ASP A 15 -3.85 -0.95 -13.46
N ASP A 16 -4.85 -1.78 -13.71
CA ASP A 16 -5.40 -1.96 -15.05
C ASP A 16 -6.25 -0.76 -15.52
N GLU A 17 -6.61 0.15 -14.60
CA GLU A 17 -7.34 1.38 -14.87
C GLU A 17 -6.36 2.55 -15.11
N PRO A 18 -6.17 3.03 -16.35
CA PRO A 18 -5.23 4.11 -16.65
C PRO A 18 -5.56 5.43 -15.94
N ASP A 19 -6.84 5.68 -15.66
CA ASP A 19 -7.31 6.86 -14.95
C ASP A 19 -6.82 6.86 -13.49
N VAL A 20 -6.79 5.70 -12.83
CA VAL A 20 -6.24 5.57 -11.47
C VAL A 20 -4.74 5.87 -11.48
N LEU A 21 -4.01 5.37 -12.48
CA LEU A 21 -2.58 5.67 -12.64
C LEU A 21 -2.30 7.14 -12.95
N ALA A 22 -3.22 7.83 -13.65
CA ALA A 22 -3.12 9.26 -13.91
C ALA A 22 -3.28 10.07 -12.62
N VAL A 23 -4.29 9.74 -11.79
CA VAL A 23 -4.51 10.37 -10.48
C VAL A 23 -3.32 10.13 -9.55
N LEU A 24 -2.81 8.89 -9.46
CA LEU A 24 -1.64 8.58 -8.65
C LEU A 24 -0.41 9.42 -9.06
N GLU A 25 -0.16 9.53 -10.37
CA GLU A 25 0.93 10.35 -10.89
C GLU A 25 0.74 11.83 -10.52
N GLU A 26 -0.47 12.38 -10.70
CA GLU A 26 -0.77 13.77 -10.37
C GLU A 26 -0.54 14.07 -8.89
N GLU A 27 -1.09 13.25 -7.98
CA GLU A 27 -0.95 13.43 -6.54
C GLU A 27 0.51 13.33 -6.08
N ILE A 28 1.23 12.32 -6.58
CA ILE A 28 2.62 12.05 -6.18
C ILE A 28 3.57 13.10 -6.75
N LEU A 29 3.46 13.44 -8.03
CA LEU A 29 4.33 14.45 -8.65
C LEU A 29 3.96 15.87 -8.22
N GLY A 30 2.70 16.12 -7.86
CA GLY A 30 2.25 17.37 -7.27
C GLY A 30 2.93 17.64 -5.92
N ALA A 31 3.07 16.62 -5.09
CA ALA A 31 3.81 16.71 -3.83
C ALA A 31 5.34 16.66 -4.04
N CYS A 32 5.81 15.87 -5.01
CA CYS A 32 7.22 15.53 -5.21
C CYS A 32 7.63 15.55 -6.70
N PRO A 33 7.89 16.73 -7.29
CA PRO A 33 8.13 16.85 -8.74
C PRO A 33 9.37 16.11 -9.25
N ASN A 34 10.30 15.76 -8.37
CA ASN A 34 11.57 15.09 -8.71
C ASN A 34 11.48 13.55 -8.62
N CYS A 35 10.32 12.98 -8.29
CA CYS A 35 10.13 11.53 -8.31
C CYS A 35 10.21 10.98 -9.74
N ARG A 36 10.76 9.78 -9.87
CA ARG A 36 10.54 8.98 -11.09
C ARG A 36 9.29 8.14 -10.88
N PHE A 37 8.31 8.29 -11.76
CA PHE A 37 7.06 7.56 -11.70
C PHE A 37 6.91 6.66 -12.94
N ASP A 38 6.98 5.35 -12.73
CA ASP A 38 6.72 4.36 -13.77
C ASP A 38 5.31 3.75 -13.56
N LYS A 39 4.61 3.49 -14.65
CA LYS A 39 3.24 2.93 -14.67
C LYS A 39 3.22 1.56 -15.31
N ALA A 40 2.38 0.63 -14.89
CA ALA A 40 2.10 -0.58 -15.65
C ALA A 40 0.61 -0.93 -15.57
N THR A 41 0.02 -1.34 -16.70
CA THR A 41 -1.42 -1.68 -16.75
C THR A 41 -1.70 -3.17 -16.83
N THR A 42 -0.65 -3.99 -16.91
CA THR A 42 -0.78 -5.44 -17.02
C THR A 42 0.20 -6.14 -16.09
N PHE A 43 -0.16 -7.35 -15.69
CA PHE A 43 0.72 -8.21 -14.91
C PHE A 43 2.09 -8.43 -15.59
N GLN A 44 2.09 -8.62 -16.91
CA GLN A 44 3.29 -8.93 -17.69
C GLN A 44 4.23 -7.73 -17.68
N GLU A 45 3.72 -6.53 -17.95
CA GLU A 45 4.51 -5.30 -17.89
C GLU A 45 5.05 -5.05 -16.48
N ALA A 46 4.20 -5.18 -15.46
CA ALA A 46 4.60 -5.03 -14.07
C ALA A 46 5.71 -6.02 -13.68
N SER A 47 5.56 -7.29 -14.05
CA SER A 47 6.57 -8.32 -13.80
C SER A 47 7.90 -8.02 -14.47
N GLN A 48 7.87 -7.53 -15.72
CA GLN A 48 9.08 -7.12 -16.44
C GLN A 48 9.76 -5.93 -15.77
N LYS A 49 9.00 -4.92 -15.33
CA LYS A 49 9.53 -3.74 -14.64
C LYS A 49 10.13 -4.09 -13.29
N LEU A 50 9.41 -4.88 -12.49
CA LEU A 50 9.90 -5.42 -11.22
C LEU A 50 11.20 -6.20 -11.42
N ALA A 51 11.34 -6.96 -12.51
CA ALA A 51 12.55 -7.72 -12.83
C ALA A 51 13.73 -6.84 -13.27
N SER A 52 13.46 -5.75 -14.00
CA SER A 52 14.48 -4.97 -14.71
C SER A 52 14.96 -3.73 -13.96
N PHE A 53 14.16 -3.20 -13.03
CA PHE A 53 14.43 -1.96 -12.32
C PHE A 53 14.42 -2.16 -10.80
N THR A 54 14.91 -1.15 -10.09
CA THR A 54 14.77 -1.01 -8.65
C THR A 54 13.81 0.14 -8.38
N TYR A 55 12.95 -0.03 -7.38
CA TYR A 55 11.98 0.95 -6.95
C TYR A 55 12.11 1.12 -5.44
N ASP A 56 11.98 2.36 -4.97
CA ASP A 56 11.91 2.65 -3.53
C ASP A 56 10.55 2.25 -2.96
N ILE A 57 9.49 2.26 -3.79
CA ILE A 57 8.14 1.83 -3.43
C ILE A 57 7.37 1.34 -4.66
N VAL A 58 6.54 0.32 -4.45
CA VAL A 58 5.67 -0.25 -5.47
C VAL A 58 4.22 -0.16 -4.99
N ILE A 59 3.33 0.34 -5.83
CA ILE A 59 1.89 0.44 -5.58
C ILE A 59 1.20 -0.57 -6.49
N LEU A 60 0.39 -1.47 -5.92
CA LEU A 60 -0.26 -2.55 -6.66
C LEU A 60 -1.77 -2.55 -6.44
N ASP A 61 -2.55 -2.58 -7.53
CA ASP A 61 -3.94 -3.04 -7.46
C ASP A 61 -4.00 -4.56 -7.26
N ILE A 62 -5.05 -4.99 -6.56
CA ILE A 62 -5.31 -6.38 -6.24
C ILE A 62 -5.98 -7.10 -7.42
N MET A 63 -7.02 -6.51 -8.00
CA MET A 63 -7.73 -7.11 -9.14
C MET A 63 -7.20 -6.53 -10.45
N GLY A 64 -7.60 -7.15 -11.58
CA GLY A 64 -7.18 -6.73 -12.91
C GLY A 64 -5.74 -7.14 -13.28
N VAL A 65 -4.80 -6.99 -12.35
CA VAL A 65 -3.36 -7.23 -12.56
C VAL A 65 -2.79 -8.41 -11.77
N ARG A 66 -3.64 -9.23 -11.13
CA ARG A 66 -3.22 -10.33 -10.23
C ARG A 66 -2.29 -9.83 -9.12
N GLY A 67 -2.76 -8.84 -8.36
CA GLY A 67 -1.95 -8.09 -7.41
C GLY A 67 -1.26 -8.92 -6.33
N PHE A 68 -1.89 -9.98 -5.83
CA PHE A 68 -1.25 -10.86 -4.84
C PHE A 68 -0.04 -11.62 -5.40
N GLU A 69 -0.10 -12.06 -6.66
CA GLU A 69 1.06 -12.69 -7.31
C GLU A 69 2.19 -11.67 -7.54
N LEU A 70 1.85 -10.42 -7.86
CA LEU A 70 2.83 -9.33 -7.98
C LEU A 70 3.42 -8.94 -6.62
N LEU A 71 2.61 -8.93 -5.56
CA LEU A 71 3.03 -8.65 -4.20
C LEU A 71 4.09 -9.66 -3.75
N GLU A 72 3.82 -10.96 -3.90
CA GLU A 72 4.80 -12.02 -3.58
C GLU A 72 6.13 -11.81 -4.32
N ARG A 73 6.07 -11.50 -5.63
CA ARG A 73 7.26 -11.24 -6.44
C ARG A 73 8.03 -10.01 -5.99
N ALA A 74 7.32 -8.93 -5.66
CA ALA A 74 7.92 -7.68 -5.26
C ALA A 74 8.56 -7.79 -3.87
N VAL A 75 7.87 -8.42 -2.91
CA VAL A 75 8.37 -8.66 -1.55
C VAL A 75 9.56 -9.62 -1.56
N ALA A 76 9.52 -10.68 -2.38
CA ALA A 76 10.67 -11.58 -2.54
C ALA A 76 11.93 -10.88 -3.05
N ARG A 77 11.79 -9.72 -3.71
CA ARG A 77 12.88 -8.85 -4.18
C ARG A 77 13.23 -7.73 -3.19
N GLY A 78 12.53 -7.65 -2.05
CA GLY A 78 12.77 -6.65 -1.01
C GLY A 78 12.14 -5.29 -1.25
N PHE A 79 11.21 -5.16 -2.21
CA PHE A 79 10.54 -3.88 -2.44
C PHE A 79 9.50 -3.60 -1.34
N PRO A 80 9.44 -2.36 -0.81
CA PRO A 80 8.28 -1.89 -0.03
C PRO A 80 7.05 -1.81 -0.94
N VAL A 81 5.97 -2.49 -0.57
CA VAL A 81 4.74 -2.56 -1.39
C VAL A 81 3.55 -1.96 -0.65
N ALA A 82 2.84 -1.03 -1.29
CA ALA A 82 1.53 -0.58 -0.86
C ALA A 82 0.44 -1.21 -1.76
N MET A 83 -0.52 -1.89 -1.16
CA MET A 83 -1.69 -2.38 -1.87
C MET A 83 -2.72 -1.26 -1.96
N LEU A 84 -3.29 -1.04 -3.15
CA LEU A 84 -4.32 -0.04 -3.40
C LEU A 84 -5.52 -0.75 -4.03
N THR A 85 -6.71 -0.71 -3.45
CA THR A 85 -7.85 -1.45 -4.04
C THR A 85 -9.20 -0.77 -3.85
N ALA A 86 -10.14 -1.00 -4.76
CA ALA A 86 -11.54 -0.60 -4.61
C ALA A 86 -12.43 -1.82 -4.37
N HIS A 87 -12.51 -2.73 -5.35
CA HIS A 87 -13.47 -3.84 -5.30
C HIS A 87 -13.03 -5.05 -4.46
N ALA A 88 -11.73 -5.24 -4.19
CA ALA A 88 -11.22 -6.33 -3.34
C ALA A 88 -11.03 -5.85 -1.89
N LEU A 89 -11.77 -4.81 -1.50
CA LEU A 89 -11.67 -4.18 -0.20
C LEU A 89 -12.39 -5.01 0.86
N SER A 90 -11.66 -5.92 1.52
CA SER A 90 -12.20 -6.80 2.56
C SER A 90 -11.21 -7.04 3.71
N PRO A 91 -11.69 -7.43 4.91
CA PRO A 91 -10.84 -7.85 6.03
C PRO A 91 -9.84 -8.94 5.67
N GLU A 92 -10.27 -9.93 4.88
CA GLU A 92 -9.46 -11.09 4.49
C GLU A 92 -8.35 -10.65 3.53
N ALA A 93 -8.66 -9.77 2.57
CA ALA A 93 -7.66 -9.22 1.66
C ALA A 93 -6.64 -8.34 2.39
N LEU A 94 -7.09 -7.57 3.40
CA LEU A 94 -6.21 -6.77 4.26
C LEU A 94 -5.25 -7.67 5.06
N LYS A 95 -5.78 -8.68 5.76
CA LYS A 95 -4.98 -9.68 6.49
C LYS A 95 -3.99 -10.39 5.56
N ARG A 96 -4.46 -10.88 4.40
CA ARG A 96 -3.61 -11.55 3.42
C ARG A 96 -2.48 -10.65 2.91
N SER A 97 -2.77 -9.35 2.70
CA SER A 97 -1.74 -8.39 2.29
C SER A 97 -0.65 -8.24 3.36
N MET A 98 -1.04 -8.21 4.63
CA MET A 98 -0.08 -8.21 5.76
C MET A 98 0.72 -9.52 5.82
N GLU A 99 0.09 -10.68 5.66
CA GLU A 99 0.80 -11.97 5.73
C GLU A 99 1.81 -12.13 4.58
N LEU A 100 1.49 -11.59 3.40
CA LEU A 100 2.37 -11.57 2.23
C LEU A 100 3.44 -10.47 2.27
N GLY A 101 3.49 -9.65 3.32
CA GLY A 101 4.56 -8.68 3.54
C GLY A 101 4.34 -7.31 2.89
N ALA A 102 3.11 -6.96 2.49
CA ALA A 102 2.79 -5.59 2.12
C ALA A 102 3.05 -4.64 3.30
N ARG A 103 3.45 -3.41 3.00
CA ARG A 103 3.71 -2.35 4.00
C ARG A 103 2.48 -1.48 4.25
N ALA A 104 1.52 -1.49 3.34
CA ALA A 104 0.28 -0.74 3.45
C ALA A 104 -0.85 -1.38 2.64
N TYR A 105 -2.09 -1.06 3.02
CA TYR A 105 -3.30 -1.44 2.29
C TYR A 105 -4.30 -0.29 2.33
N LEU A 106 -4.63 0.25 1.16
CA LEU A 106 -5.35 1.51 1.01
C LEU A 106 -6.56 1.35 0.08
N PRO A 107 -7.72 1.92 0.42
CA PRO A 107 -8.84 2.01 -0.50
C PRO A 107 -8.53 3.03 -1.62
N LYS A 108 -8.95 2.80 -2.87
CA LYS A 108 -8.83 3.79 -3.97
C LYS A 108 -9.57 5.11 -3.64
N GLU A 109 -10.57 5.08 -2.74
CA GLU A 109 -11.23 6.28 -2.19
C GLU A 109 -10.28 7.24 -1.43
N LYS A 110 -9.08 6.78 -1.06
CA LYS A 110 -8.06 7.56 -0.36
C LYS A 110 -6.91 8.01 -1.25
N LEU A 111 -7.08 7.98 -2.58
CA LEU A 111 -6.07 8.42 -3.55
C LEU A 111 -5.59 9.86 -3.32
N GLY A 112 -6.49 10.79 -3.01
CA GLY A 112 -6.10 12.19 -2.71
C GLY A 112 -5.32 12.37 -1.41
N GLU A 113 -5.20 11.32 -0.59
CA GLU A 113 -4.41 11.29 0.65
C GLU A 113 -3.23 10.30 0.53
N ILE A 114 -2.87 9.86 -0.68
CA ILE A 114 -1.90 8.77 -0.89
C ILE A 114 -0.50 9.11 -0.39
N VAL A 115 -0.06 10.37 -0.56
CA VAL A 115 1.31 10.81 -0.27
C VAL A 115 1.71 10.55 1.19
N PRO A 116 0.94 11.01 2.22
CA PRO A 116 1.21 10.67 3.61
C PRO A 116 1.37 9.16 3.88
N PHE A 117 0.55 8.31 3.26
CA PHE A 117 0.66 6.86 3.46
C PHE A 117 1.95 6.29 2.84
N LEU A 118 2.34 6.74 1.65
CA LEU A 118 3.59 6.32 1.02
C LEU A 118 4.81 6.81 1.80
N GLU A 119 4.74 8.01 2.38
CA GLU A 119 5.79 8.49 3.29
C GLU A 119 5.90 7.61 4.52
N ASP A 120 4.79 7.22 5.13
CA ASP A 120 4.78 6.34 6.29
C ASP A 120 5.39 4.96 5.97
N VAL A 121 5.14 4.42 4.76
CA VAL A 121 5.75 3.17 4.26
C VAL A 121 7.29 3.25 4.23
N LEU A 122 7.85 4.42 3.92
CA LEU A 122 9.30 4.65 3.86
C LEU A 122 9.91 5.07 5.19
N LYS A 123 9.15 5.76 6.04
CA LYS A 123 9.63 6.31 7.33
C LYS A 123 9.63 5.27 8.44
N TYR A 124 8.64 4.39 8.47
CA TYR A 124 8.43 3.47 9.58
C TYR A 124 8.80 2.03 9.23
N ASP A 125 9.24 1.31 10.26
CA ASP A 125 9.36 -0.14 10.21
C ASP A 125 7.98 -0.80 10.08
N TYR A 126 7.99 -2.08 9.73
CA TYR A 126 6.80 -2.86 9.37
C TYR A 126 5.64 -2.72 10.36
N LEU A 127 5.85 -3.06 11.64
CA LEU A 127 4.78 -3.06 12.65
C LEU A 127 4.29 -1.65 13.02
N PRO A 128 5.18 -0.65 13.29
CA PRO A 128 4.72 0.72 13.52
C PRO A 128 3.94 1.31 12.34
N GLY A 129 4.38 1.06 11.10
CA GLY A 129 3.70 1.52 9.89
C GLY A 129 2.27 0.95 9.78
N TRP A 130 2.11 -0.35 9.98
CA TRP A 130 0.78 -0.99 9.98
C TRP A 130 -0.12 -0.48 11.10
N LYS A 131 0.42 -0.32 12.32
CA LYS A 131 -0.36 0.17 13.46
C LYS A 131 -0.91 1.57 13.18
N ARG A 132 -0.06 2.46 12.66
CA ARG A 132 -0.44 3.83 12.27
C ARG A 132 -1.48 3.85 11.15
N LEU A 133 -1.32 3.01 10.12
CA LEU A 133 -2.29 2.90 9.03
C LEU A 133 -3.67 2.45 9.54
N LEU A 134 -3.70 1.42 10.38
CA LEU A 134 -4.96 0.90 10.94
C LEU A 134 -5.65 1.94 11.82
N GLU A 135 -4.91 2.76 12.56
CA GLU A 135 -5.47 3.87 13.32
C GLU A 135 -6.01 4.98 12.42
N ASN A 136 -5.26 5.38 11.38
CA ASN A 136 -5.68 6.40 10.42
C ASN A 136 -6.94 5.98 9.63
N LEU A 137 -7.11 4.68 9.37
CA LEU A 137 -8.24 4.12 8.62
C LEU A 137 -9.28 3.44 9.51
N LYS A 138 -9.18 3.56 10.84
CA LYS A 138 -10.06 2.86 11.78
C LYS A 138 -11.53 3.16 11.52
N ASP A 139 -11.88 4.43 11.43
CA ASP A 139 -13.27 4.87 11.23
C ASP A 139 -13.77 4.46 9.84
N PHE A 140 -12.89 4.50 8.84
CA PHE A 140 -13.20 4.06 7.48
C PHE A 140 -13.51 2.55 7.44
N PHE A 141 -12.67 1.71 8.04
CA PHE A 141 -12.88 0.26 8.10
C PHE A 141 -14.10 -0.10 8.95
N ALA A 142 -14.31 0.58 10.08
CA ALA A 142 -15.49 0.36 10.93
C ALA A 142 -16.78 0.76 10.20
N ALA A 143 -16.79 1.85 9.43
CA ALA A 143 -17.94 2.26 8.63
C ALA A 143 -18.21 1.28 7.48
N ARG A 144 -17.15 0.74 6.85
CA ARG A 144 -17.26 -0.15 5.70
C ARG A 144 -17.66 -1.58 6.08
N TRP A 145 -17.01 -2.15 7.09
CA TRP A 145 -17.12 -3.56 7.45
C TRP A 145 -17.85 -3.80 8.79
N GLY A 146 -18.21 -2.73 9.50
CA GLY A 146 -18.83 -2.78 10.82
C GLY A 146 -17.83 -2.78 11.96
N ALA A 147 -18.26 -2.38 13.16
CA ALA A 147 -17.38 -2.20 14.33
C ALA A 147 -16.67 -3.48 14.83
N PHE A 148 -17.08 -4.65 14.35
CA PHE A 148 -16.53 -5.96 14.77
C PHE A 148 -15.88 -6.73 13.61
N TRP A 149 -15.44 -6.03 12.55
CA TRP A 149 -14.86 -6.66 11.36
C TRP A 149 -13.62 -7.52 11.65
N GLN A 150 -12.92 -7.25 12.76
CA GLN A 150 -11.76 -8.04 13.22
C GLN A 150 -12.15 -9.35 13.91
N LYS A 151 -13.44 -9.60 14.19
CA LYS A 151 -13.88 -10.75 14.99
C LYS A 151 -13.68 -12.10 14.29
N GLU A 152 -13.82 -12.15 12.96
CA GLU A 152 -13.66 -13.41 12.21
C GLU A 152 -12.22 -13.95 12.29
N GLU A 153 -11.24 -13.05 12.46
CA GLU A 153 -9.82 -13.35 12.53
C GLU A 153 -9.23 -12.93 13.89
N GLU A 154 -10.00 -13.11 14.96
CA GLU A 154 -9.72 -12.57 16.30
C GLU A 154 -8.33 -12.95 16.83
N ILE A 155 -7.85 -14.16 16.52
CA ILE A 155 -6.51 -14.63 16.94
C ILE A 155 -5.42 -13.76 16.31
N PHE A 156 -5.49 -13.55 14.99
CA PHE A 156 -4.53 -12.71 14.26
C PHE A 156 -4.50 -11.29 14.81
N TRP A 157 -5.67 -10.69 15.04
CA TRP A 157 -5.78 -9.32 15.52
C TRP A 157 -5.29 -9.16 16.96
N LYS A 158 -5.56 -10.14 17.84
CA LYS A 158 -5.00 -10.14 19.20
C LYS A 158 -3.48 -10.23 19.19
N GLU A 159 -2.90 -11.13 18.39
CA GLU A 159 -1.44 -11.21 18.26
C GLU A 159 -0.83 -9.92 17.71
N PHE A 160 -1.50 -9.29 16.76
CA PHE A 160 -1.08 -8.00 16.23
C PHE A 160 -1.11 -6.92 17.32
N ASP A 161 -2.18 -6.81 18.07
CA ASP A 161 -2.32 -5.85 19.18
C ASP A 161 -1.27 -6.09 20.26
N GLU A 162 -1.01 -7.35 20.63
CA GLU A 162 0.06 -7.72 21.57
C GLU A 162 1.45 -7.32 21.06
N LYS A 163 1.73 -7.47 19.76
CA LYS A 163 3.01 -7.04 19.17
C LYS A 163 3.14 -5.54 19.06
N THR A 164 2.05 -4.78 19.14
CA THR A 164 2.04 -3.36 18.78
C THR A 164 1.60 -2.42 19.92
N HIS A 165 1.07 -2.95 21.04
CA HIS A 165 0.57 -2.16 22.17
C HIS A 165 1.62 -1.19 22.78
N HIS A 166 2.90 -1.54 22.71
CA HIS A 166 4.01 -0.75 23.25
C HIS A 166 4.51 0.35 22.30
N ILE A 167 4.12 0.32 21.02
CA ILE A 167 4.51 1.31 20.03
C ILE A 167 3.80 2.63 20.34
N LYS A 168 4.59 3.68 20.56
CA LYS A 168 4.16 5.07 20.74
C LYS A 168 4.74 5.91 19.61
N TRP A 169 4.02 6.95 19.21
CA TRP A 169 4.37 7.93 18.18
C TRP A 169 4.54 9.30 18.81
#